data_AF-A0A9X8QUN3-F1
#
_entry.id   AF-A0A9X8QUN3-F1
#
_cell.length_a   1.000
_cell.length_b   1.000
_cell.length_c   1.000
_cell.angle_alpha   90.00
_cell.angle_beta   90.00
_cell.angle_gamma   90.00
#
_symmetry.space_group_name_H-M   'P 1'
#
loop_
_entity.id
_entity.type
_entity.pdbx_description
1 polymer ?
#
loop_
_entity_poly.entity_id
_entity_poly.type
_entity_poly.pdbx_seq_one_letter_code
_entity_poly.pdbx_strand_id
1 'polypeptide(L)'
;MDEYRMSMDVVARQRQAAAARVRLGWWFPVLSAASWMLAVSSAFPAAGYRRLGIPDLPYGQVGGLLFLALITTFSVRSGMNRWDIRPFTVYPSLRRRFLAFVLVSLGSLAVVFGLGRLGDSSSGAAWAAVGVAVVAGGVIAFLLTWMAAGIRGDILTGGQRR
;
A
#
# COMPACT_ATOMS: atom_id res chain seq x y z
N MET A 1 7.24 -1.07 44.87
CA MET A 1 7.68 -1.95 43.77
C MET A 1 6.49 -2.49 42.96
N ASP A 2 5.34 -2.73 43.58
CA ASP A 2 4.16 -3.31 42.89
C ASP A 2 3.41 -2.33 41.96
N GLU A 3 3.30 -1.05 42.32
CA GLU A 3 2.69 -0.03 41.44
C GLU A 3 3.46 0.19 40.13
N TYR A 4 4.79 0.06 40.16
CA TYR A 4 5.63 0.13 38.96
C TYR A 4 5.41 -1.06 38.04
N ARG A 5 5.28 -2.28 38.59
CA ARG A 5 4.94 -3.47 37.79
C ARG A 5 3.54 -3.38 37.21
N MET A 6 2.57 -2.93 38.01
CA MET A 6 1.18 -2.78 37.59
C MET A 6 1.01 -1.72 36.49
N SER A 7 1.71 -0.59 36.58
CA SER A 7 1.71 0.44 35.52
C SER A 7 2.37 -0.05 34.23
N MET A 8 3.48 -0.80 34.33
CA MET A 8 4.13 -1.43 33.17
C MET A 8 3.21 -2.43 32.46
N ASP A 9 2.44 -3.23 33.21
CA ASP A 9 1.47 -4.18 32.65
C ASP A 9 0.31 -3.50 31.91
N VAL A 10 -0.17 -2.36 32.42
CA VAL A 10 -1.21 -1.56 31.75
C VAL A 10 -0.69 -0.99 30.44
N VAL A 11 0.54 -0.46 30.44
CA VAL A 11 1.19 0.06 29.22
C VAL A 11 1.41 -1.06 28.20
N ALA A 12 1.82 -2.25 28.63
CA ALA A 12 1.99 -3.41 27.75
C ALA A 12 0.67 -3.83 27.09
N ARG A 13 -0.44 -3.89 27.86
CA ARG A 13 -1.78 -4.20 27.32
C ARG A 13 -2.27 -3.15 26.34
N GLN A 14 -2.04 -1.86 26.62
CA GLN A 14 -2.39 -0.77 25.71
C GLN A 14 -1.59 -0.84 24.41
N ARG A 15 -0.29 -1.17 24.47
CA ARG A 15 0.56 -1.37 23.28
C ARG A 15 0.10 -2.58 22.45
N GLN A 16 -0.28 -3.68 23.08
CA GLN A 16 -0.84 -4.84 22.38
C GLN A 16 -2.18 -4.51 21.71
N ALA A 17 -3.06 -3.77 22.38
CA ALA A 17 -4.33 -3.33 21.81
C ALA A 17 -4.12 -2.38 20.61
N ALA A 18 -3.15 -1.45 20.71
CA ALA A 18 -2.76 -0.58 19.60
C ALA A 18 -2.16 -1.38 18.43
N ALA A 19 -1.25 -2.32 18.71
CA ALA A 19 -0.66 -3.18 17.69
C ALA A 19 -1.71 -4.11 17.04
N ALA A 20 -2.75 -4.52 17.74
CA ALA A 20 -3.85 -5.30 17.18
C ALA A 20 -4.67 -4.50 16.17
N ARG A 21 -4.87 -3.19 16.38
CA ARG A 21 -5.59 -2.31 15.44
C ARG A 21 -4.87 -2.15 14.10
N VAL A 22 -3.54 -2.21 14.10
CA VAL A 22 -2.70 -2.14 12.89
C VAL A 22 -2.61 -3.49 12.17
N ARG A 23 -3.11 -4.58 12.75
CA ARG A 23 -3.17 -5.87 12.06
C ARG A 23 -4.13 -5.77 10.88
N LEU A 24 -3.56 -5.89 9.69
CA LEU A 24 -4.31 -5.95 8.45
C LEU A 24 -4.98 -7.33 8.33
N GLY A 25 -6.25 -7.35 7.92
CA GLY A 25 -6.94 -8.59 7.58
C GLY A 25 -6.39 -9.19 6.30
N TRP A 26 -6.61 -10.48 6.07
CA TRP A 26 -6.18 -11.19 4.87
C TRP A 26 -6.72 -10.55 3.57
N TRP A 27 -7.88 -9.90 3.65
CA TRP A 27 -8.53 -9.20 2.53
C TRP A 27 -7.77 -7.94 2.09
N PHE A 28 -7.04 -7.29 2.99
CA PHE A 28 -6.40 -6.00 2.71
C PHE A 28 -5.30 -6.08 1.64
N PRO A 29 -4.32 -7.00 1.70
CA PRO A 29 -3.33 -7.15 0.65
C PRO A 29 -3.97 -7.55 -0.69
N VAL A 30 -5.00 -8.41 -0.67
CA VAL A 30 -5.72 -8.83 -1.88
C VAL A 30 -6.40 -7.63 -2.55
N LEU A 31 -7.18 -6.85 -1.78
CA LEU A 31 -7.84 -5.66 -2.31
C LEU A 31 -6.84 -4.60 -2.75
N SER A 32 -5.72 -4.43 -2.04
CA SER A 32 -4.67 -3.47 -2.41
C SER A 32 -4.00 -3.84 -3.74
N ALA A 33 -3.70 -5.13 -3.93
CA ALA A 33 -3.14 -5.62 -5.19
C ALA A 33 -4.11 -5.42 -6.35
N ALA A 34 -5.38 -5.82 -6.16
CA ALA A 34 -6.41 -5.68 -7.17
C ALA A 34 -6.70 -4.21 -7.51
N SER A 35 -6.84 -3.34 -6.50
CA SER A 35 -7.09 -1.92 -6.70
C SER A 35 -5.93 -1.22 -7.40
N TRP A 36 -4.68 -1.57 -7.03
CA TRP A 36 -3.49 -0.99 -7.67
C TRP A 36 -3.36 -1.47 -9.13
N MET A 37 -3.59 -2.76 -9.38
CA MET A 37 -3.61 -3.30 -10.74
C MET A 37 -4.63 -2.56 -11.62
N LEU A 38 -5.85 -2.36 -11.12
CA LEU A 38 -6.88 -1.60 -11.81
C LEU A 38 -6.48 -0.13 -12.02
N ALA A 39 -5.92 0.52 -10.99
CA ALA A 39 -5.46 1.90 -11.08
C ALA A 39 -4.37 2.08 -12.15
N VAL A 40 -3.32 1.26 -12.09
CA VAL A 40 -2.18 1.35 -13.02
C VAL A 40 -2.56 0.91 -14.43
N SER A 41 -3.49 -0.04 -14.57
CA SER A 41 -3.97 -0.43 -15.90
C SER A 41 -4.53 0.76 -16.66
N SER A 42 -5.14 1.77 -16.02
CA SER A 42 -5.64 2.95 -16.75
C SER A 42 -4.59 3.86 -17.36
N ALA A 43 -3.31 3.71 -17.00
CA ALA A 43 -2.21 4.33 -17.73
C ALA A 43 -1.97 3.67 -19.10
N PHE A 44 -2.66 2.56 -19.37
CA PHE A 44 -2.69 1.87 -20.65
C PHE A 44 -3.69 2.54 -21.60
N PRO A 45 -3.32 2.85 -22.86
CA PRO A 45 -4.20 3.52 -23.80
C PRO A 45 -5.47 2.70 -24.13
N ALA A 46 -6.60 3.38 -24.36
CA ALA A 46 -7.87 2.77 -24.80
C ALA A 46 -7.72 1.87 -26.05
N ALA A 47 -6.81 2.24 -26.97
CA ALA A 47 -6.48 1.44 -28.15
C ALA A 47 -5.91 0.06 -27.79
N GLY A 48 -5.17 -0.06 -26.69
CA GLY A 48 -4.62 -1.32 -26.21
C GLY A 48 -5.68 -2.22 -25.57
N TYR A 49 -6.63 -1.66 -24.82
CA TYR A 49 -7.73 -2.42 -24.22
C TYR A 49 -8.64 -3.07 -25.28
N ARG A 50 -8.97 -2.31 -26.33
CA ARG A 50 -9.77 -2.82 -27.45
C ARG A 50 -9.08 -3.97 -28.19
N ARG A 51 -7.75 -3.93 -28.32
CA ARG A 51 -6.95 -5.03 -28.92
C ARG A 51 -6.97 -6.31 -28.10
N LEU A 52 -7.14 -6.19 -26.79
CA LEU A 52 -7.25 -7.32 -25.86
C LEU A 52 -8.71 -7.83 -25.73
N GLY A 53 -9.67 -7.20 -26.43
CA GLY A 53 -11.09 -7.51 -26.27
C GLY A 53 -11.67 -7.11 -24.92
N ILE A 54 -10.97 -6.24 -24.17
CA ILE A 54 -11.40 -5.76 -22.86
C ILE A 54 -12.31 -4.54 -23.07
N PRO A 55 -13.51 -4.51 -22.48
CA PRO A 55 -14.44 -3.39 -22.64
C PRO A 55 -13.85 -2.10 -22.03
N ASP A 56 -14.13 -0.97 -22.68
CA ASP A 56 -13.62 0.36 -22.30
C ASP A 56 -14.40 0.87 -21.08
N LEU A 57 -13.97 0.49 -19.87
CA LEU A 57 -14.56 0.94 -18.60
C LEU A 57 -13.55 1.79 -17.82
N PRO A 58 -14.01 2.64 -16.88
CA PRO A 58 -13.13 3.51 -16.09
C PRO A 58 -12.42 2.73 -14.96
N TYR A 59 -11.76 1.62 -15.29
CA TYR A 59 -11.05 0.75 -14.35
C TYR A 59 -10.05 1.51 -13.47
N GLY A 60 -9.39 2.53 -14.04
CA GLY A 60 -8.46 3.39 -13.32
C GLY A 60 -9.07 4.18 -12.18
N GLN A 61 -10.23 4.80 -12.44
CA GLN A 61 -10.92 5.60 -11.44
C GLN A 61 -11.44 4.71 -10.32
N VAL A 62 -12.04 3.57 -10.67
CA VAL A 62 -12.53 2.58 -9.68
C VAL A 62 -11.38 2.03 -8.85
N GLY A 63 -10.29 1.60 -9.50
CA GLY A 63 -9.10 1.09 -8.83
C GLY A 63 -8.40 2.14 -7.96
N GLY A 64 -8.26 3.36 -8.47
CA GLY A 64 -7.65 4.48 -7.76
C GLY A 64 -8.45 4.90 -6.53
N LEU A 65 -9.78 5.03 -6.66
CA LEU A 65 -10.67 5.34 -5.54
C LEU A 65 -10.66 4.24 -4.48
N LEU A 66 -10.69 2.97 -4.90
CA LEU A 66 -10.60 1.84 -3.99
C LEU A 66 -9.25 1.82 -3.26
N PHE A 67 -8.15 2.07 -3.98
CA PHE A 67 -6.82 2.15 -3.39
C PHE A 67 -6.71 3.30 -2.39
N LEU A 68 -7.23 4.48 -2.72
CA LEU A 68 -7.30 5.62 -1.80
C LEU A 68 -8.10 5.25 -0.54
N ALA A 69 -9.25 4.62 -0.67
CA ALA A 69 -10.05 4.17 0.47
C ALA A 69 -9.27 3.18 1.37
N LEU A 70 -8.48 2.28 0.78
CA LEU A 70 -7.62 1.37 1.52
C LEU A 70 -6.49 2.10 2.25
N ILE A 71 -5.83 3.06 1.59
CA ILE A 71 -4.78 3.89 2.21
C ILE A 71 -5.37 4.73 3.35
N THR A 72 -6.54 5.33 3.18
CA THR A 72 -7.23 6.07 4.24
C THR A 72 -7.58 5.15 5.41
N THR A 73 -8.11 3.96 5.13
CA THR A 73 -8.43 2.96 6.17
C THR A 73 -7.16 2.55 6.93
N PHE A 74 -6.06 2.35 6.21
CA PHE A 74 -4.76 2.05 6.81
C PHE A 74 -4.27 3.20 7.70
N SER A 75 -4.30 4.45 7.21
CA SER A 75 -3.91 5.66 7.94
C SER A 75 -4.74 5.89 9.21
N VAL A 76 -6.05 5.60 9.15
CA VAL A 76 -6.94 5.68 10.32
C VAL A 76 -6.59 4.59 11.34
N ARG A 77 -6.38 3.35 10.89
CA ARG A 77 -6.03 2.22 11.77
C ARG A 77 -4.65 2.33 12.39
N SER A 78 -3.69 2.90 11.68
CA SER A 78 -2.33 3.14 12.17
C SER A 78 -2.19 4.40 13.01
N GLY A 79 -3.24 5.25 13.09
CA GLY A 79 -3.20 6.52 13.80
C GLY A 79 -2.38 7.60 13.11
N MET A 80 -1.92 7.36 11.88
CA MET A 80 -1.15 8.31 11.07
C MET A 80 -1.99 9.51 10.59
N ASN A 81 -3.33 9.42 10.63
CA ASN A 81 -4.24 10.50 10.24
C ASN A 81 -4.38 11.63 11.27
N ARG A 82 -3.74 11.53 12.44
CA ARG A 82 -3.78 12.58 13.46
C ARG A 82 -2.81 13.69 13.09
N TRP A 83 -3.34 14.89 12.87
CA TRP A 83 -2.57 16.08 12.49
C TRP A 83 -1.47 16.44 13.51
N ASP A 84 -1.64 16.06 14.77
CA ASP A 84 -0.66 16.28 15.85
C ASP A 84 0.52 15.29 15.82
N ILE A 85 0.42 14.20 15.06
CA ILE A 85 1.42 13.14 15.03
C ILE A 85 2.29 13.32 13.79
N ARG A 86 3.61 13.46 13.99
CA ARG A 86 4.57 13.30 12.90
C ARG A 86 4.82 11.79 12.69
N PRO A 87 4.23 11.16 11.64
CA PRO A 87 4.24 9.71 11.52
C PRO A 87 5.65 9.12 11.41
N PHE A 88 6.59 9.87 10.81
CA PHE A 88 7.99 9.44 10.69
C PHE A 88 8.81 9.58 11.98
N THR A 89 8.39 10.40 12.94
CA THR A 89 9.06 10.47 14.25
C THR A 89 8.50 9.41 15.20
N VAL A 90 7.23 9.05 15.06
CA VAL A 90 6.60 7.99 15.87
C VAL A 90 6.94 6.59 15.34
N TYR A 91 7.07 6.45 14.02
CA TYR A 91 7.41 5.19 13.36
C TYR A 91 8.67 5.38 12.49
N PRO A 92 9.88 5.31 13.08
CA PRO A 92 11.12 5.51 12.33
C PRO A 92 11.30 4.46 11.22
N SER A 93 10.76 3.25 11.41
CA SER A 93 10.78 2.20 10.39
C SER A 93 10.01 2.60 9.13
N LEU A 94 9.05 3.52 9.23
CA LEU A 94 8.21 3.97 8.13
C LEU A 94 8.99 4.79 7.11
N ARG A 95 10.02 5.55 7.52
CA ARG A 95 10.73 6.50 6.63
C ARG A 95 11.34 5.81 5.41
N ARG A 96 12.02 4.68 5.63
CA ARG A 96 12.65 3.90 4.53
C ARG A 96 11.60 3.13 3.73
N ARG A 97 10.56 2.59 4.39
CA ARG A 97 9.53 1.76 3.76
C ARG A 97 8.58 2.59 2.88
N PHE A 98 8.22 3.79 3.34
CA PHE A 98 7.41 4.73 2.59
C PHE A 98 8.12 5.23 1.33
N LEU A 99 9.42 5.53 1.43
CA LEU A 99 10.21 5.92 0.26
C LEU A 99 10.25 4.79 -0.78
N ALA A 100 10.47 3.54 -0.35
CA ALA A 100 10.39 2.38 -1.25
C ALA A 100 8.99 2.22 -1.89
N PHE A 101 7.92 2.42 -1.11
CA PHE A 101 6.54 2.39 -1.60
C PHE A 101 6.28 3.47 -2.67
N VAL A 102 6.70 4.71 -2.44
CA VAL A 102 6.54 5.81 -3.39
C VAL A 102 7.32 5.53 -4.68
N LEU A 103 8.58 5.07 -4.58
CA LEU A 103 9.39 4.74 -5.75
C LEU A 103 8.78 3.61 -6.59
N VAL A 104 8.26 2.55 -5.96
CA VAL A 104 7.59 1.47 -6.68
C VAL A 104 6.27 1.93 -7.29
N SER A 105 5.52 2.79 -6.60
CA SER A 105 4.28 3.35 -7.12
C SER A 105 4.53 4.18 -8.39
N LEU A 106 5.46 5.13 -8.34
CA LEU A 106 5.84 5.96 -9.48
C LEU A 106 6.49 5.14 -10.60
N GLY A 107 7.39 4.22 -10.25
CA GLY A 107 8.06 3.36 -11.20
C GLY A 107 7.11 2.44 -11.96
N SER A 108 6.15 1.81 -11.26
CA SER A 108 5.15 0.95 -11.90
C SER A 108 4.24 1.73 -12.86
N LEU A 109 3.80 2.93 -12.49
CA LEU A 109 3.07 3.83 -13.37
C LEU A 109 3.89 4.20 -14.61
N ALA A 110 5.16 4.58 -14.44
CA ALA A 110 6.03 4.96 -15.55
C ALA A 110 6.29 3.79 -16.51
N VAL A 111 6.49 2.57 -15.99
CA VAL A 111 6.71 1.37 -16.81
C VAL A 111 5.46 1.00 -17.60
N VAL A 112 4.29 0.96 -16.96
CA VAL A 112 3.03 0.62 -17.66
C VAL A 112 2.66 1.68 -18.69
N PHE A 113 2.87 2.96 -18.37
CA PHE A 113 2.69 4.04 -19.33
C PHE A 113 3.66 3.93 -20.53
N GLY A 114 4.94 3.65 -20.27
CA GLY A 114 5.95 3.44 -21.30
C GLY A 114 5.64 2.26 -22.22
N LEU A 115 5.22 1.12 -21.64
CA LEU A 115 4.77 -0.05 -22.39
C LEU A 115 3.50 0.24 -23.19
N GLY A 116 2.58 1.04 -22.64
CA GLY A 116 1.38 1.51 -23.33
C GLY A 116 1.70 2.35 -24.56
N ARG A 117 2.70 3.24 -24.47
CA ARG A 117 3.19 4.06 -25.59
C ARG A 117 3.91 3.25 -26.67
N LEU A 118 4.63 2.20 -26.29
CA LEU A 118 5.26 1.26 -27.22
C LEU A 118 4.24 0.28 -27.84
N GLY A 119 3.09 0.09 -27.19
CA GLY A 119 2.06 -0.90 -27.53
C GLY A 119 1.16 -0.55 -28.71
N ASP A 120 1.32 0.63 -29.33
CA ASP A 120 0.57 0.98 -30.55
C ASP A 120 0.88 0.04 -31.74
N SER A 121 1.89 -0.82 -31.64
CA SER A 121 2.32 -1.74 -32.72
C SER A 121 2.19 -3.26 -32.42
N SER A 122 1.89 -3.72 -31.19
CA SER A 122 1.77 -5.18 -30.92
C SER A 122 0.89 -5.58 -29.73
N SER A 123 0.20 -6.72 -29.85
CA SER A 123 -0.58 -7.36 -28.77
C SER A 123 0.31 -7.93 -27.65
N GLY A 124 1.56 -8.30 -27.96
CA GLY A 124 2.53 -8.78 -26.98
C GLY A 124 2.92 -7.72 -25.96
N ALA A 125 3.15 -6.47 -26.40
CA ALA A 125 3.42 -5.36 -25.49
C ALA A 125 2.22 -5.04 -24.57
N ALA A 126 1.00 -5.25 -25.07
CA ALA A 126 -0.21 -5.09 -24.28
C ALA A 126 -0.32 -6.12 -23.14
N TRP A 127 -0.07 -7.40 -23.43
CA TRP A 127 -0.01 -8.44 -22.40
C TRP A 127 1.16 -8.25 -21.43
N ALA A 128 2.31 -7.76 -21.90
CA ALA A 128 3.43 -7.42 -21.02
C ALA A 128 3.06 -6.31 -20.01
N ALA A 129 2.35 -5.28 -20.46
CA ALA A 129 1.86 -4.22 -19.58
C ALA A 129 0.90 -4.75 -18.50
N VAL A 130 0.00 -5.67 -18.86
CA VAL A 130 -0.87 -6.37 -17.90
C VAL A 130 -0.07 -7.19 -16.90
N GLY A 131 0.92 -7.96 -17.37
CA GLY A 131 1.82 -8.72 -16.51
C GLY A 131 2.55 -7.84 -15.49
N VAL A 132 3.10 -6.71 -15.94
CA VAL A 132 3.74 -5.72 -15.05
C VAL A 132 2.73 -5.16 -14.05
N ALA A 133 1.50 -4.84 -14.45
CA ALA A 133 0.47 -4.34 -13.55
C ALA A 133 0.11 -5.36 -12.44
N VAL A 134 0.02 -6.65 -12.78
CA VAL A 134 -0.21 -7.74 -11.80
C VAL A 134 0.95 -7.83 -10.81
N VAL A 135 2.19 -7.86 -11.30
CA VAL A 135 3.40 -7.93 -10.46
C VAL A 135 3.49 -6.70 -9.55
N ALA A 136 3.27 -5.50 -10.10
CA ALA A 136 3.26 -4.26 -9.34
C ALA A 136 2.18 -4.27 -8.24
N GLY A 137 0.97 -4.76 -8.52
CA GLY A 137 -0.08 -4.93 -7.51
C GLY A 137 0.37 -5.82 -6.35
N GLY A 138 1.00 -6.97 -6.65
CA GLY A 138 1.56 -7.86 -5.65
C GLY A 138 2.65 -7.20 -4.79
N VAL A 139 3.58 -6.48 -5.43
CA VAL A 139 4.65 -5.76 -4.72
C VAL A 139 4.09 -4.65 -3.83
N ILE A 140 3.08 -3.91 -4.30
CA ILE A 140 2.42 -2.86 -3.51
C ILE A 140 1.71 -3.45 -2.30
N ALA A 141 0.98 -4.56 -2.46
CA ALA A 141 0.36 -5.27 -1.34
C ALA A 141 1.39 -5.77 -0.33
N PHE A 142 2.52 -6.29 -0.81
CA PHE A 142 3.64 -6.68 0.04
C PHE A 142 4.22 -5.49 0.81
N LEU A 143 4.49 -4.36 0.14
CA LEU A 143 5.04 -3.16 0.78
C LEU A 143 4.08 -2.57 1.83
N LEU A 144 2.78 -2.59 1.58
CA LEU A 144 1.78 -2.17 2.57
C LEU A 144 1.76 -3.09 3.79
N THR A 145 1.82 -4.41 3.57
CA THR A 145 1.89 -5.40 4.65
C THR A 145 3.20 -5.26 5.43
N TRP A 146 4.30 -5.01 4.74
CA TRP A 146 5.60 -4.76 5.33
C TRP A 146 5.61 -3.46 6.15
N MET A 147 5.03 -2.37 5.65
CA MET A 147 4.85 -1.14 6.41
C MET A 147 4.02 -1.38 7.68
N ALA A 148 2.89 -2.09 7.57
CA ALA A 148 2.05 -2.43 8.71
C ALA A 148 2.81 -3.24 9.78
N ALA A 149 3.60 -4.22 9.36
CA ALA A 149 4.45 -5.00 10.27
C ALA A 149 5.50 -4.12 10.98
N GLY A 150 6.06 -3.12 10.28
CA GLY A 150 7.00 -2.15 10.85
C GLY A 150 6.39 -1.29 11.93
N ILE A 151 5.23 -0.69 11.63
CA ILE A 151 4.46 0.10 12.59
C ILE A 151 4.13 -0.74 13.84
N ARG A 152 3.70 -2.01 13.64
CA ARG A 152 3.43 -2.92 14.78
C ARG A 152 4.69 -3.19 15.62
N GLY A 153 5.84 -3.42 14.97
CA GLY A 153 7.12 -3.58 15.65
C GLY A 153 7.50 -2.34 16.47
N ASP A 154 7.35 -1.15 15.90
CA ASP A 154 7.65 0.12 16.57
C ASP A 154 6.70 0.36 17.77
N ILE A 155 5.40 0.00 17.66
CA ILE A 155 4.44 0.08 18.77
C ILE A 155 4.81 -0.88 19.92
N LEU A 156 5.16 -2.12 19.60
CA LEU A 156 5.49 -3.15 20.59
C LEU A 156 6.80 -2.84 21.32
N THR A 157 7.81 -2.36 20.59
CA THR A 157 9.10 -1.95 21.17
C THR A 157 9.03 -0.61 21.89
N GLY A 158 7.92 0.12 21.76
CA GLY A 158 7.73 1.42 22.41
C GLY A 158 8.56 2.54 21.80
N GLY A 159 8.88 2.44 20.50
CA GLY A 159 9.60 3.43 19.72
C GLY A 159 10.82 3.99 20.47
N GLN A 160 11.88 3.18 20.58
CA GLN A 160 13.20 3.49 21.17
C GLN A 160 13.41 4.98 21.51
N ARG A 161 12.93 5.39 22.68
CA ARG A 161 13.44 6.59 23.37
C ARG A 161 14.72 6.16 24.08
N ARG A 162 15.84 6.26 23.37
CA ARG A 162 17.12 6.62 23.99
C ARG A 162 17.25 8.12 23.86
#